data_AF-A0A094IGR8-F1
#
_entry.id   AF-A0A094IGR8-F1
#
_cell.length_a   1.000
_cell.length_b   1.000
_cell.length_c   1.000
_cell.angle_alpha   90.00
_cell.angle_beta   90.00
_cell.angle_gamma   90.00
#
_symmetry.space_group_name_H-M   'P 1'
#
loop_
_entity.id
_entity.type
_entity.pdbx_description
1 polymer ?
#
loop_
_entity_poly.entity_id
_entity_poly.type
_entity_poly.pdbx_seq_one_letter_code
_entity_poly.pdbx_strand_id
1 'polypeptide(L)'
;MIEQYLVENFLYSNCEKVKRNGGGYVMRCPVCGDSKRNPNKRRCHIDYYAKYDEWVYTCYNGGCPVPSGNIQSLYAHVMGVSWKEANDELTEKKYDSEKIKAKLDKKPVFIDEIDQQGTLDLDLNDCLCLNQKPDGRIQERYYAHLKKFYISRWIPTRHNIMVAHSGKYKNRFIIPVYEDGEMIYFQGRAMNNDIEPKYFNPDVIKENIVLNRELFDPEKYIIVTEGLIDAYMVEYNQGTSCIGASVSDEFIEKLLSLSKKGIIIALDNPETDESGYNNYRKIIEQSKHARRLDYFYMPYIEYKDLNDLRINNKDIHIYNFIVEKSISHFKASIMLKNII
;
A
#
# COMPACT_ATOMS: atom_id res chain seq x y z
N MET A 1 -5.17 9.54 -26.45
CA MET A 1 -5.35 10.79 -27.17
C MET A 1 -6.44 10.64 -28.23
N ILE A 2 -7.62 11.19 -27.91
CA ILE A 2 -8.67 11.46 -28.89
C ILE A 2 -8.33 12.82 -29.47
N GLU A 3 -8.09 12.89 -30.77
CA GLU A 3 -7.75 14.15 -31.40
C GLU A 3 -8.95 15.11 -31.37
N GLN A 4 -8.68 16.39 -31.10
CA GLN A 4 -9.72 17.41 -30.96
C GLN A 4 -10.62 17.49 -32.21
N TYR A 5 -10.06 17.31 -33.41
CA TYR A 5 -10.84 17.38 -34.66
C TYR A 5 -11.92 16.28 -34.74
N LEU A 6 -11.68 15.09 -34.16
CA LEU A 6 -12.67 14.00 -34.12
C LEU A 6 -13.83 14.36 -33.19
N VAL A 7 -13.54 14.98 -32.05
CA VAL A 7 -14.56 15.51 -31.14
C VAL A 7 -15.36 16.61 -31.81
N GLU A 8 -14.70 17.54 -32.49
CA GLU A 8 -15.37 18.62 -33.23
C GLU A 8 -16.30 18.06 -34.31
N ASN A 9 -15.81 17.15 -35.15
CA ASN A 9 -16.60 16.51 -36.20
C ASN A 9 -17.82 15.80 -35.60
N PHE A 10 -17.64 15.00 -34.55
CA PHE A 10 -18.74 14.34 -33.87
C PHE A 10 -19.79 15.35 -33.38
N LEU A 11 -19.38 16.37 -32.63
CA LEU A 11 -20.29 17.35 -32.04
C LEU A 11 -21.03 18.14 -33.12
N TYR A 12 -20.33 18.69 -34.12
CA TYR A 12 -20.95 19.54 -35.13
C TYR A 12 -21.84 18.77 -36.10
N SER A 13 -21.57 17.48 -36.33
CA SER A 13 -22.38 16.65 -37.21
C SER A 13 -23.61 16.05 -36.51
N ASN A 14 -23.56 15.81 -35.20
CA ASN A 14 -24.57 14.99 -34.51
C ASN A 14 -25.28 15.70 -33.35
N CYS A 15 -24.82 16.88 -32.92
CA CYS A 15 -25.38 17.58 -31.78
C CYS A 15 -25.95 18.96 -32.15
N GLU A 16 -26.98 19.37 -31.43
CA GLU A 16 -27.64 20.65 -31.67
C GLU A 16 -27.02 21.81 -30.88
N LYS A 17 -27.00 22.99 -31.52
CA LYS A 17 -26.60 24.26 -30.89
C LYS A 17 -25.18 24.22 -30.30
N VAL A 18 -24.27 23.45 -30.88
CA VAL A 18 -22.87 23.43 -30.45
C VAL A 18 -22.25 24.83 -30.56
N LYS A 19 -21.56 25.25 -29.51
CA LYS A 19 -20.83 26.51 -29.44
C LYS A 19 -19.55 26.30 -28.64
N ARG A 20 -18.43 26.83 -29.13
CA ARG A 20 -17.16 26.81 -28.40
C ARG A 20 -17.25 27.62 -27.10
N ASN A 21 -16.63 27.11 -26.04
CA ASN A 21 -16.58 27.72 -24.72
C ASN A 21 -15.20 27.52 -24.10
N GLY A 22 -14.30 28.48 -24.26
CA GLY A 22 -12.90 28.34 -23.86
C GLY A 22 -12.21 27.18 -24.61
N GLY A 23 -11.56 26.29 -23.85
CA GLY A 23 -10.96 25.06 -24.36
C GLY A 23 -11.96 23.91 -24.64
N GLY A 24 -13.26 24.15 -24.42
CA GLY A 24 -14.32 23.14 -24.57
C GLY A 24 -15.49 23.62 -25.44
N TYR A 25 -16.63 22.94 -25.29
CA TYR A 25 -17.86 23.20 -26.03
C TYR A 25 -19.06 23.21 -25.10
N VAL A 26 -20.09 23.96 -25.47
CA VAL A 26 -21.41 23.91 -24.86
C VAL A 26 -22.45 23.66 -25.93
N MET A 27 -23.42 22.81 -25.63
CA MET A 27 -24.45 22.41 -26.57
C MET A 27 -25.74 22.06 -25.86
N ARG A 28 -26.82 21.93 -26.65
CA ARG A 28 -28.06 21.33 -26.16
C ARG A 28 -27.78 19.85 -25.88
N CYS A 29 -28.16 19.36 -24.70
CA CYS A 29 -27.89 17.97 -24.34
C CYS A 29 -28.60 17.01 -25.30
N PRO A 30 -27.88 16.14 -26.03
CA PRO A 30 -28.51 15.20 -26.96
C PRO A 30 -29.19 14.02 -26.23
N VAL A 31 -28.86 13.78 -24.96
CA VAL A 31 -29.45 12.69 -24.16
C VAL A 31 -30.84 13.08 -23.62
N CYS A 32 -30.96 14.24 -22.97
CA CYS A 32 -32.23 14.65 -22.34
C CYS A 32 -33.00 15.73 -23.12
N GLY A 33 -32.39 16.31 -24.15
CA GLY A 33 -32.98 17.41 -24.91
C GLY A 33 -33.16 18.70 -24.10
N ASP A 34 -32.50 18.85 -22.95
CA ASP A 34 -32.56 20.04 -22.09
C ASP A 34 -33.99 20.49 -21.70
N SER A 35 -34.45 21.65 -22.19
CA SER A 35 -35.75 22.22 -21.87
C SER A 35 -36.66 22.14 -23.09
N LYS A 36 -37.85 21.55 -22.89
CA LYS A 36 -38.93 21.59 -23.89
C LYS A 36 -39.48 23.00 -24.12
N ARG A 37 -39.39 23.88 -23.11
CA ARG A 37 -39.88 25.27 -23.18
C ARG A 37 -38.90 26.22 -23.87
N ASN A 38 -37.60 25.97 -23.76
CA ASN A 38 -36.57 26.80 -24.37
C ASN A 38 -35.60 25.94 -25.19
N PRO A 39 -35.76 25.89 -26.53
CA PRO A 39 -34.93 25.08 -27.41
C PRO A 39 -33.48 25.58 -27.51
N ASN A 40 -33.20 26.82 -27.10
CA ASN A 40 -31.86 27.42 -27.16
C ASN A 40 -31.01 27.16 -25.91
N LYS A 41 -31.52 26.44 -24.91
CA LYS A 41 -30.70 26.08 -23.74
C LYS A 41 -29.60 25.10 -24.12
N ARG A 42 -28.40 25.40 -23.63
CA ARG A 42 -27.18 24.60 -23.75
C ARG A 42 -26.67 24.26 -22.36
N ARG A 43 -27.03 23.10 -21.80
CA ARG A 43 -26.52 22.69 -20.49
C ARG A 43 -25.56 21.53 -20.55
N CYS A 44 -25.27 21.00 -21.73
CA CYS A 44 -24.24 20.00 -21.91
C CYS A 44 -22.93 20.69 -22.24
N HIS A 45 -21.97 20.58 -21.33
CA HIS A 45 -20.61 21.07 -21.47
C HIS A 45 -19.71 19.90 -21.87
N ILE A 46 -18.72 20.16 -22.70
CA ILE A 46 -17.68 19.23 -23.14
C ILE A 46 -16.35 19.88 -22.83
N ASP A 47 -15.60 19.33 -21.88
CA ASP A 47 -14.36 19.90 -21.38
C ASP A 47 -13.21 18.90 -21.55
N TYR A 48 -12.04 19.40 -21.95
CA TYR A 48 -10.83 18.59 -22.05
C TYR A 48 -10.03 18.64 -20.74
N TYR A 49 -9.75 17.47 -20.18
CA TYR A 49 -8.97 17.32 -18.96
C TYR A 49 -7.55 16.85 -19.28
N ALA A 50 -6.64 17.81 -19.42
CA ALA A 50 -5.23 17.54 -19.80
C ALA A 50 -4.51 16.54 -18.88
N LYS A 51 -4.85 16.51 -17.59
CA LYS A 51 -4.28 15.54 -16.62
C LYS A 51 -4.56 14.08 -17.00
N TYR A 52 -5.70 13.83 -17.64
CA TYR A 52 -6.17 12.49 -17.98
C TYR A 52 -6.15 12.22 -19.50
N ASP A 53 -5.80 13.21 -20.33
CA ASP A 53 -5.87 13.14 -21.80
C ASP A 53 -7.27 12.72 -22.29
N GLU A 54 -8.32 13.24 -21.63
CA GLU A 54 -9.72 12.85 -21.86
C GLU A 54 -10.65 14.03 -22.07
N TRP A 55 -11.60 13.86 -22.98
CA TRP A 55 -12.75 14.74 -23.15
C TRP A 55 -13.93 14.20 -22.34
N VAL A 56 -14.53 15.06 -21.52
CA VAL A 56 -15.61 14.69 -20.61
C VAL A 56 -16.81 15.58 -20.88
N TYR A 57 -18.00 14.99 -20.89
CA TYR A 57 -19.24 15.74 -20.95
C TYR A 57 -19.91 15.83 -19.58
N THR A 58 -20.56 16.97 -19.33
CA THR A 58 -21.40 17.20 -18.15
C THR A 58 -22.68 17.92 -18.55
N CYS A 59 -23.84 17.38 -18.19
CA CYS A 59 -25.15 17.97 -18.37
C CYS A 59 -25.68 18.54 -17.04
N TYR A 60 -25.91 19.85 -16.99
CA TYR A 60 -26.47 20.53 -15.81
C TYR A 60 -28.01 20.55 -15.78
N ASN A 61 -28.66 19.61 -16.48
CA ASN A 61 -30.10 19.41 -16.34
C ASN A 61 -30.35 18.33 -15.27
N GLY A 62 -30.97 18.71 -14.15
CA GLY A 62 -31.21 17.80 -13.02
C GLY A 62 -32.10 16.57 -13.34
N GLY A 63 -32.78 16.56 -14.49
CA GLY A 63 -33.53 15.41 -14.99
C GLY A 63 -32.82 14.59 -16.07
N CYS A 64 -31.52 14.79 -16.31
CA CYS A 64 -30.78 14.02 -17.29
C CYS A 64 -30.52 12.59 -16.76
N PRO A 65 -30.88 11.53 -17.51
CA PRO A 65 -30.64 10.16 -17.06
C PRO A 65 -29.14 9.80 -17.03
N VAL A 66 -28.33 10.46 -17.86
CA VAL A 66 -26.87 10.25 -17.93
C VAL A 66 -26.19 11.62 -17.88
N PRO A 67 -26.01 12.20 -16.69
CA PRO A 67 -25.60 13.60 -16.53
C PRO A 67 -24.10 13.84 -16.79
N SER A 68 -23.25 12.82 -16.86
CA SER A 68 -21.84 12.98 -17.19
C SER A 68 -21.20 11.68 -17.67
N GLY A 69 -20.03 11.81 -18.32
CA GLY A 69 -19.23 10.68 -18.80
C GLY A 69 -18.10 11.14 -19.72
N ASN A 70 -17.31 10.20 -20.24
CA ASN A 70 -16.33 10.53 -21.29
C ASN A 70 -17.01 10.73 -22.66
N ILE A 71 -16.27 11.30 -23.60
CA ILE A 71 -16.80 11.60 -24.95
C ILE A 71 -17.22 10.34 -25.71
N GLN A 72 -16.55 9.19 -25.48
CA GLN A 72 -16.92 7.92 -26.10
C GLN A 72 -18.29 7.44 -25.61
N SER A 73 -18.59 7.57 -24.31
CA SER A 73 -19.91 7.25 -23.77
C SER A 73 -20.99 8.16 -24.35
N LEU A 74 -20.70 9.46 -24.55
CA LEU A 74 -21.63 10.36 -25.20
C LEU A 74 -21.87 9.96 -26.65
N TYR A 75 -20.81 9.65 -27.40
CA TYR A 75 -20.88 9.17 -28.78
C TYR A 75 -21.72 7.91 -28.87
N ALA A 76 -21.45 6.92 -28.01
CA ALA A 76 -22.23 5.68 -27.93
C ALA A 76 -23.73 5.94 -27.74
N HIS A 77 -24.09 6.86 -26.83
CA HIS A 77 -25.48 7.25 -26.63
C HIS A 77 -26.11 7.97 -27.82
N VAL A 78 -25.37 8.88 -28.46
CA VAL A 78 -25.88 9.67 -29.59
C VAL A 78 -26.04 8.81 -30.84
N MET A 79 -25.08 7.92 -31.10
CA MET A 79 -25.04 7.09 -32.30
C MET A 79 -25.75 5.74 -32.13
N GLY A 80 -26.14 5.38 -30.90
CA GLY A 80 -26.78 4.09 -30.61
C GLY A 80 -25.86 2.90 -30.79
N VAL A 81 -24.55 3.08 -30.60
CA VAL A 81 -23.51 2.05 -30.75
C VAL A 81 -22.97 1.63 -29.39
N SER A 82 -22.23 0.52 -29.35
CA SER A 82 -21.50 0.12 -28.15
C SER A 82 -20.36 1.10 -27.83
N TRP A 83 -19.95 1.14 -26.57
CA TRP A 83 -18.78 1.94 -26.17
C TRP A 83 -17.51 1.54 -26.92
N LYS A 84 -17.37 0.25 -27.26
CA LYS A 84 -16.22 -0.26 -28.02
C LYS A 84 -16.19 0.35 -29.42
N GLU A 85 -17.30 0.33 -30.14
CA GLU A 85 -17.42 0.94 -31.47
C GLU A 85 -17.17 2.45 -31.39
N ALA A 86 -17.73 3.13 -30.38
CA ALA A 86 -17.45 4.55 -30.14
C ALA A 86 -15.97 4.83 -29.88
N ASN A 87 -15.27 3.96 -29.15
CA ASN A 87 -13.85 4.09 -28.90
C ASN A 87 -13.02 3.85 -30.17
N ASP A 88 -13.36 2.83 -30.96
CA ASP A 88 -12.64 2.52 -32.21
C ASP A 88 -12.83 3.65 -33.26
N GLU A 89 -13.96 4.35 -33.26
CA GLU A 89 -14.21 5.52 -34.11
C GLU A 89 -13.51 6.80 -33.64
N LEU A 90 -13.42 7.02 -32.32
CA LEU A 90 -12.86 8.24 -31.75
C LEU A 90 -11.36 8.14 -31.42
N THR A 91 -10.76 6.94 -31.50
CA THR A 91 -9.34 6.73 -31.20
C THR A 91 -8.66 5.85 -32.23
N GLU A 92 -7.43 6.19 -32.60
CA GLU A 92 -6.58 5.31 -33.42
C GLU A 92 -6.13 4.04 -32.66
N LYS A 93 -6.23 4.07 -31.31
CA LYS A 93 -5.91 2.92 -30.45
C LYS A 93 -7.12 2.00 -30.34
N LYS A 94 -7.18 1.00 -31.23
CA LYS A 94 -8.19 -0.07 -31.19
C LYS A 94 -8.31 -0.67 -29.78
N TYR A 95 -9.54 -0.77 -29.29
CA TYR A 95 -9.84 -1.41 -28.02
C TYR A 95 -9.63 -2.93 -28.14
N ASP A 96 -8.46 -3.38 -27.74
CA ASP A 96 -8.08 -4.79 -27.71
C ASP A 96 -8.36 -5.38 -26.32
N SER A 97 -9.52 -6.02 -26.20
CA SER A 97 -9.95 -6.69 -24.98
C SER A 97 -9.00 -7.81 -24.53
N GLU A 98 -8.26 -8.44 -25.45
CA GLU A 98 -7.30 -9.48 -25.13
C GLU A 98 -6.00 -8.89 -24.59
N LYS A 99 -5.53 -7.76 -25.13
CA LYS A 99 -4.42 -7.00 -24.52
C LYS A 99 -4.76 -6.47 -23.14
N ILE A 100 -5.99 -6.01 -22.91
CA ILE A 100 -6.42 -5.52 -21.60
C ILE A 100 -6.51 -6.67 -20.60
N LYS A 101 -7.11 -7.80 -20.98
CA LYS A 101 -7.08 -9.03 -20.16
C LYS A 101 -5.65 -9.49 -19.89
N ALA A 102 -4.78 -9.54 -20.91
CA ALA A 102 -3.37 -9.92 -20.74
C ALA A 102 -2.58 -8.93 -19.85
N LYS A 103 -2.95 -7.65 -19.80
CA LYS A 103 -2.39 -6.67 -18.85
C LYS A 103 -2.94 -6.82 -17.43
N LEU A 104 -4.19 -7.25 -17.29
CA LEU A 104 -4.83 -7.53 -16.01
C LEU A 104 -4.38 -8.88 -15.42
N ASP A 105 -4.07 -9.86 -16.29
CA ASP A 105 -3.63 -11.21 -15.94
C ASP A 105 -2.11 -11.31 -15.76
N LYS A 106 -1.33 -10.38 -16.32
CA LYS A 106 0.08 -10.25 -15.97
C LYS A 106 0.17 -9.71 -14.54
N LYS A 107 0.38 -10.62 -13.58
CA LYS A 107 1.13 -10.28 -12.36
C LYS A 107 2.35 -9.47 -12.82
N PRO A 108 2.63 -8.28 -12.24
CA PRO A 108 3.88 -7.61 -12.51
C PRO A 108 4.99 -8.59 -12.16
N VAL A 109 5.69 -9.07 -13.18
CA VAL A 109 7.02 -9.63 -12.98
C VAL A 109 7.86 -8.41 -12.65
N PHE A 110 8.04 -8.17 -11.35
CA PHE A 110 9.13 -7.32 -10.91
C PHE A 110 10.39 -7.96 -11.46
N ILE A 111 10.92 -7.37 -12.52
CA ILE A 111 12.33 -7.51 -12.81
C ILE A 111 12.94 -6.73 -11.66
N ASP A 112 13.48 -7.44 -10.67
CA ASP A 112 14.41 -6.83 -9.75
C ASP A 112 15.50 -6.24 -10.64
N GLU A 113 15.48 -4.92 -10.84
CA GLU A 113 16.70 -4.24 -11.24
C GLU A 113 17.74 -4.75 -10.24
N ILE A 114 18.87 -5.23 -10.75
CA ILE A 114 20.00 -5.66 -9.94
C ILE A 114 20.51 -4.38 -9.28
N ASP A 115 19.78 -3.95 -8.25
CA ASP A 115 20.17 -2.87 -7.39
C ASP A 115 21.40 -3.39 -6.67
N GLN A 116 22.37 -2.52 -6.44
CA GLN A 116 23.55 -2.89 -5.68
C GLN A 116 23.09 -3.13 -4.23
N GLN A 117 22.52 -4.31 -3.97
CA GLN A 117 22.21 -4.78 -2.64
C GLN A 117 23.52 -4.73 -1.88
N GLY A 118 23.59 -3.81 -0.92
CA GLY A 118 24.76 -3.68 -0.09
C GLY A 118 25.10 -4.99 0.62
N THR A 119 26.20 -5.02 1.36
CA THR A 119 26.74 -6.30 1.84
C THR A 119 26.10 -6.71 3.17
N LEU A 120 25.54 -7.92 3.22
CA LEU A 120 25.27 -8.59 4.48
C LEU A 120 26.60 -9.02 5.10
N ASP A 121 27.12 -8.20 6.01
CA ASP A 121 28.40 -8.43 6.66
C ASP A 121 28.26 -9.17 8.00
N LEU A 122 27.46 -10.24 7.97
CA LEU A 122 27.21 -11.14 9.10
C LEU A 122 27.87 -12.50 8.86
N ASP A 123 28.78 -12.91 9.76
CA ASP A 123 29.25 -14.28 9.81
C ASP A 123 28.29 -15.11 10.69
N LEU A 124 27.65 -16.13 10.10
CA LEU A 124 26.74 -17.00 10.83
C LEU A 124 27.46 -17.86 11.88
N ASN A 125 28.78 -18.06 11.77
CA ASN A 125 29.57 -18.74 12.81
C ASN A 125 29.69 -17.90 14.09
N ASP A 126 29.55 -16.57 13.97
CA ASP A 126 29.50 -15.65 15.12
C ASP A 126 28.13 -15.64 15.82
N CYS A 127 27.17 -16.42 15.32
CA CYS A 127 25.78 -16.41 15.77
C CYS A 127 25.33 -17.75 16.37
N LEU A 128 24.34 -17.69 17.26
CA LEU A 128 23.63 -18.84 17.79
C LEU A 128 22.13 -18.70 17.54
N CYS A 129 21.49 -19.76 17.05
CA CYS A 129 20.04 -19.87 16.96
C CYS A 129 19.48 -20.90 17.97
N LEU A 130 18.16 -20.95 18.14
CA LEU A 130 17.53 -21.86 19.11
C LEU A 130 17.77 -23.36 18.83
N ASN A 131 18.02 -23.72 17.56
CA ASN A 131 18.21 -25.10 17.12
C ASN A 131 19.67 -25.59 17.26
N GLN A 132 20.60 -24.71 17.65
CA GLN A 132 21.99 -25.05 17.86
C GLN A 132 22.27 -25.39 19.33
N LYS A 133 23.23 -26.29 19.54
CA LYS A 133 23.78 -26.57 20.87
C LYS A 133 24.93 -25.59 21.11
N PRO A 134 24.91 -24.78 22.18
CA PRO A 134 26.02 -23.90 22.50
C PRO A 134 27.26 -24.70 22.87
N ASP A 135 28.43 -24.23 22.41
CA ASP A 135 29.74 -24.77 22.74
C ASP A 135 30.45 -23.88 23.77
N GLY A 136 30.56 -24.39 24.99
CA GLY A 136 31.24 -23.73 26.09
C GLY A 136 30.44 -22.61 26.79
N ARG A 137 30.99 -22.16 27.92
CA ARG A 137 30.31 -21.27 28.89
C ARG A 137 29.89 -19.92 28.31
N ILE A 138 30.62 -19.41 27.32
CA ILE A 138 30.31 -18.11 26.70
C ILE A 138 29.05 -18.25 25.85
N GLN A 139 29.02 -19.22 24.94
CA GLN A 139 27.87 -19.47 24.07
C GLN A 139 26.62 -19.84 24.89
N GLU A 140 26.76 -20.61 25.98
CA GLU A 140 25.66 -20.91 26.90
C GLU A 140 24.99 -19.65 27.46
N ARG A 141 25.77 -18.61 27.79
CA ARG A 141 25.24 -17.33 28.29
C ARG A 141 24.46 -16.61 27.20
N TYR A 142 25.02 -16.46 26.00
CA TYR A 142 24.33 -15.82 24.88
C TYR A 142 23.05 -16.58 24.51
N TYR A 143 23.11 -17.90 24.44
CA TYR A 143 21.96 -18.76 24.19
C TYR A 143 20.85 -18.61 25.25
N ALA A 144 21.22 -18.47 26.53
CA ALA A 144 20.26 -18.17 27.59
C ALA A 144 19.59 -16.79 27.40
N HIS A 145 20.35 -15.77 26.96
CA HIS A 145 19.78 -14.47 26.62
C HIS A 145 18.84 -14.55 25.41
N LEU A 146 19.17 -15.34 24.38
CA LEU A 146 18.29 -15.57 23.23
C LEU A 146 16.96 -16.19 23.67
N LYS A 147 16.99 -17.24 24.49
CA LYS A 147 15.77 -17.85 25.05
C LYS A 147 14.94 -16.83 25.83
N LYS A 148 15.60 -16.04 26.69
CA LYS A 148 14.93 -14.97 27.45
C LYS A 148 14.30 -13.95 26.51
N PHE A 149 14.96 -13.60 25.40
CA PHE A 149 14.45 -12.65 24.41
C PHE A 149 13.16 -13.16 23.76
N TYR A 150 13.14 -14.39 23.24
CA TYR A 150 11.93 -15.02 22.68
C TYR A 150 10.76 -15.00 23.67
N ILE A 151 11.01 -15.41 24.92
CA ILE A 151 9.97 -15.47 25.95
C ILE A 151 9.48 -14.06 26.32
N SER A 152 10.41 -13.14 26.60
CA SER A 152 10.09 -11.78 27.04
C SER A 152 9.36 -10.97 25.98
N ARG A 153 9.57 -11.30 24.71
CA ARG A 153 8.96 -10.63 23.56
C ARG A 153 7.85 -11.45 22.92
N TRP A 154 7.46 -12.59 23.48
CA TRP A 154 6.43 -13.45 22.90
C TRP A 154 6.64 -13.77 21.40
N ILE A 155 7.89 -13.98 21.00
CA ILE A 155 8.23 -14.19 19.59
C ILE A 155 7.93 -15.65 19.20
N PRO A 156 7.19 -15.91 18.10
CA PRO A 156 7.01 -17.27 17.59
C PRO A 156 8.34 -17.92 17.19
N THR A 157 8.58 -19.16 17.61
CA THR A 157 9.83 -19.90 17.33
C THR A 157 10.07 -20.21 15.85
N ARG A 158 9.04 -20.10 15.01
CA ARG A 158 9.16 -20.20 13.53
C ARG A 158 10.08 -19.14 12.93
N HIS A 159 10.27 -18.01 13.62
CA HIS A 159 11.19 -16.96 13.20
C HIS A 159 12.58 -17.27 13.74
N ASN A 160 13.58 -17.42 12.87
CA ASN A 160 14.93 -17.85 13.22
C ASN A 160 15.82 -16.68 13.72
N ILE A 161 15.43 -16.06 14.83
CA ILE A 161 16.25 -15.03 15.50
C ILE A 161 17.50 -15.68 16.07
N MET A 162 18.62 -14.99 15.88
CA MET A 162 19.92 -15.42 16.40
C MET A 162 20.45 -14.42 17.43
N VAL A 163 21.51 -14.81 18.12
CA VAL A 163 22.31 -13.91 18.97
C VAL A 163 23.77 -13.98 18.55
N ALA A 164 24.38 -12.83 18.29
CA ALA A 164 25.79 -12.74 17.94
C ALA A 164 26.65 -12.76 19.21
N HIS A 165 27.49 -13.80 19.35
CA HIS A 165 28.40 -14.00 20.49
C HIS A 165 29.82 -13.46 20.23
N SER A 166 30.16 -13.25 18.96
CA SER A 166 31.41 -12.66 18.48
C SER A 166 31.18 -11.74 17.26
N GLY A 167 32.26 -11.27 16.64
CA GLY A 167 32.21 -10.46 15.42
C GLY A 167 31.69 -9.03 15.60
N LYS A 168 31.42 -8.40 14.45
CA LYS A 168 30.92 -7.01 14.33
C LYS A 168 29.63 -6.78 15.12
N TYR A 169 28.75 -7.78 15.15
CA TYR A 169 27.43 -7.68 15.75
C TYR A 169 27.36 -8.23 17.19
N LYS A 170 28.51 -8.52 17.82
CA LYS A 170 28.57 -9.06 19.18
C LYS A 170 27.64 -8.32 20.15
N ASN A 171 26.96 -9.08 21.00
CA ASN A 171 25.96 -8.61 21.97
C ASN A 171 24.67 -8.07 21.32
N ARG A 172 24.30 -8.58 20.14
CA ARG A 172 23.04 -8.22 19.48
C ARG A 172 22.22 -9.44 19.13
N PHE A 173 20.90 -9.30 19.22
CA PHE A 173 19.96 -10.19 18.58
C PHE A 173 19.90 -9.86 17.10
N ILE A 174 20.00 -10.87 16.25
CA ILE A 174 19.89 -10.74 14.80
C ILE A 174 18.47 -11.15 14.43
N ILE A 175 17.70 -10.19 13.91
CA ILE A 175 16.30 -10.37 13.50
C ILE A 175 16.26 -10.40 11.96
N PRO A 176 16.27 -11.59 11.34
CA PRO A 176 16.50 -11.72 9.91
C PRO A 176 15.24 -11.47 9.07
N VAL A 177 15.44 -11.12 7.81
CA VAL A 177 14.43 -11.18 6.76
C VAL A 177 14.97 -12.11 5.68
N TYR A 178 14.16 -13.09 5.31
CA TYR A 178 14.48 -14.06 4.27
C TYR A 178 13.62 -13.80 3.04
N GLU A 179 14.18 -14.12 1.88
CA GLU A 179 13.51 -14.19 0.59
C GLU A 179 14.08 -15.40 -0.15
N ASP A 180 13.22 -16.27 -0.67
CA ASP A 180 13.60 -17.52 -1.34
C ASP A 180 14.57 -18.42 -0.51
N GLY A 181 14.46 -18.35 0.81
CA GLY A 181 15.29 -19.11 1.75
C GLY A 181 16.66 -18.47 2.06
N GLU A 182 17.03 -17.41 1.36
CA GLU A 182 18.26 -16.65 1.58
C GLU A 182 17.99 -15.45 2.48
N MET A 183 18.92 -15.13 3.38
CA MET A 183 18.81 -13.91 4.18
C MET A 183 19.13 -12.73 3.27
N ILE A 184 18.21 -11.75 3.19
CA ILE A 184 18.41 -10.53 2.40
C ILE A 184 18.66 -9.30 3.28
N TYR A 185 18.30 -9.37 4.58
CA TYR A 185 18.46 -8.29 5.54
C TYR A 185 18.38 -8.82 6.98
N PHE A 186 18.84 -8.02 7.94
CA PHE A 186 18.55 -8.25 9.35
C PHE A 186 18.56 -6.93 10.14
N GLN A 187 17.89 -6.90 11.29
CA GLN A 187 18.15 -5.88 12.31
C GLN A 187 19.04 -6.44 13.42
N GLY A 188 20.13 -5.74 13.74
CA GLY A 188 21.00 -6.07 14.87
C GLY A 188 20.57 -5.31 16.13
N ARG A 189 19.65 -5.87 16.90
CA ARG A 189 19.12 -5.26 18.12
C ARG A 189 20.05 -5.48 19.31
N ALA A 190 20.42 -4.42 20.02
CA ALA A 190 21.16 -4.50 21.27
C ALA A 190 20.50 -5.44 22.29
N MET A 191 21.30 -6.28 22.95
CA MET A 191 20.79 -7.23 23.96
C MET A 191 20.35 -6.55 25.27
N ASN A 192 20.85 -5.35 25.54
CA ASN A 192 20.51 -4.54 26.71
C ASN A 192 20.66 -3.03 26.38
N ASN A 193 20.29 -2.17 27.32
CA ASN A 193 20.29 -0.72 27.15
C ASN A 193 21.69 -0.08 27.27
N ASP A 194 22.71 -0.84 27.67
CA ASP A 194 24.08 -0.33 27.78
C ASP A 194 24.82 -0.38 26.43
N ILE A 195 24.22 -1.02 25.43
CA ILE A 195 24.80 -1.20 24.09
C ILE A 195 24.10 -0.25 23.12
N GLU A 196 24.83 0.77 22.70
CA GLU A 196 24.38 1.71 21.67
C GLU A 196 25.04 1.44 20.31
N PRO A 197 24.36 1.73 19.19
CA PRO A 197 22.94 2.11 19.10
C PRO A 197 22.01 0.94 19.46
N LYS A 198 20.78 1.21 19.92
CA LYS A 198 19.72 0.19 20.11
C LYS A 198 19.57 -0.75 18.92
N TYR A 199 19.67 -0.23 17.69
CA TYR A 199 19.68 -0.99 16.45
C TYR A 199 20.93 -0.68 15.63
N PHE A 200 21.64 -1.72 15.22
CA PHE A 200 22.80 -1.65 14.33
C PHE A 200 22.55 -2.61 13.17
N ASN A 201 22.29 -2.04 11.99
CA ASN A 201 21.80 -2.77 10.83
C ASN A 201 22.93 -2.95 9.80
N PRO A 202 22.84 -3.92 8.89
CA PRO A 202 23.75 -4.02 7.75
C PRO A 202 23.54 -2.83 6.80
N ASP A 203 24.57 -2.52 6.03
CA ASP A 203 24.51 -1.49 5.00
C ASP A 203 23.86 -2.09 3.75
N VAL A 204 22.53 -2.24 3.81
CA VAL A 204 21.69 -2.80 2.75
C VAL A 204 20.53 -1.84 2.54
N ILE A 205 20.20 -1.58 1.27
CA ILE A 205 19.02 -0.83 0.87
C ILE A 205 17.79 -1.54 1.46
N LYS A 206 17.16 -0.91 2.43
CA LYS A 206 16.02 -1.47 3.17
C LYS A 206 14.69 -1.07 2.55
N GLU A 207 14.73 -0.09 1.65
CA GLU A 207 13.62 0.36 0.85
C GLU A 207 13.07 -0.83 0.07
N ASN A 208 11.78 -1.14 0.28
CA ASN A 208 11.06 -2.22 -0.39
C ASN A 208 11.36 -3.67 0.06
N ILE A 209 12.09 -3.87 1.16
CA ILE A 209 12.21 -5.18 1.81
C ILE A 209 10.87 -5.57 2.42
N VAL A 210 10.34 -6.72 1.99
CA VAL A 210 9.04 -7.24 2.44
C VAL A 210 9.27 -8.52 3.22
N LEU A 211 9.09 -8.46 4.53
CA LEU A 211 9.03 -9.68 5.34
C LEU A 211 7.83 -10.54 4.91
N ASN A 212 8.03 -11.86 4.87
CA ASN A 212 7.00 -12.87 4.53
C ASN A 212 6.45 -12.75 3.10
N ARG A 213 7.18 -12.12 2.16
CA ARG A 213 6.71 -11.86 0.78
C ARG A 213 6.11 -13.10 0.11
N GLU A 214 6.79 -14.22 0.22
CA GLU A 214 6.43 -15.52 -0.35
C GLU A 214 5.44 -16.32 0.51
N LEU A 215 5.20 -15.90 1.74
CA LEU A 215 4.36 -16.60 2.73
C LEU A 215 2.96 -15.99 2.87
N PHE A 216 2.69 -14.84 2.22
CA PHE A 216 1.38 -14.21 2.31
C PHE A 216 0.27 -15.06 1.68
N ASP A 217 -0.86 -15.13 2.38
CA ASP A 217 -2.14 -15.57 1.82
C ASP A 217 -2.82 -14.37 1.12
N PRO A 218 -3.01 -14.43 -0.22
CA PRO A 218 -3.61 -13.32 -0.97
C PRO A 218 -5.06 -13.00 -0.56
N GLU A 219 -5.78 -13.94 0.07
CA GLU A 219 -7.17 -13.75 0.52
C GLU A 219 -7.24 -13.10 1.92
N LYS A 220 -6.09 -12.85 2.55
CA LYS A 220 -5.95 -12.15 3.83
C LYS A 220 -5.33 -10.77 3.65
N TYR A 221 -5.60 -9.89 4.61
CA TYR A 221 -4.97 -8.58 4.68
C TYR A 221 -3.48 -8.73 4.93
N ILE A 222 -2.65 -7.90 4.30
CA ILE A 222 -1.26 -7.72 4.73
C ILE A 222 -1.24 -6.61 5.78
N ILE A 223 -0.57 -6.86 6.90
CA ILE A 223 -0.45 -5.94 8.03
C ILE A 223 0.93 -5.30 8.00
N VAL A 224 1.00 -3.98 7.89
CA VAL A 224 2.26 -3.21 7.88
C VAL A 224 2.51 -2.60 9.24
N THR A 225 3.59 -2.97 9.90
CA THR A 225 4.00 -2.47 11.23
C THR A 225 5.26 -1.61 11.15
N GLU A 226 5.60 -0.90 12.22
CA GLU A 226 6.82 -0.08 12.28
C GLU A 226 8.08 -0.96 12.36
N GLY A 227 8.07 -1.97 13.23
CA GLY A 227 9.19 -2.87 13.50
C GLY A 227 8.95 -4.34 13.11
N LEU A 228 10.05 -5.09 12.89
CA LEU A 228 10.00 -6.52 12.55
C LEU A 228 9.44 -7.38 13.68
N ILE A 229 9.67 -7.02 14.94
CA ILE A 229 9.16 -7.78 16.09
C ILE A 229 7.63 -7.74 16.12
N ASP A 230 7.02 -6.58 15.85
CA ASP A 230 5.57 -6.45 15.76
C ASP A 230 5.02 -7.28 14.60
N ALA A 231 5.68 -7.22 13.43
CA ALA A 231 5.30 -8.02 12.27
C ALA A 231 5.36 -9.53 12.54
N TYR A 232 6.36 -10.00 13.31
CA TYR A 232 6.52 -11.41 13.66
C TYR A 232 5.34 -11.98 14.47
N MET A 233 4.65 -11.13 15.23
CA MET A 233 3.51 -11.52 16.07
C MET A 233 2.20 -11.65 15.33
N VAL A 234 2.11 -11.04 14.14
CA VAL A 234 0.94 -11.16 13.30
C VAL A 234 0.83 -12.62 12.84
N GLU A 235 -0.29 -13.25 13.17
CA GLU A 235 -0.55 -14.63 12.78
C GLU A 235 -0.65 -14.77 11.25
N TYR A 236 -0.63 -16.03 10.78
CA TYR A 236 -0.71 -16.37 9.35
C TYR A 236 0.42 -15.85 8.47
N ASN A 237 1.53 -15.37 9.04
CA ASN A 237 2.62 -14.71 8.29
C ASN A 237 2.17 -13.45 7.55
N GLN A 238 1.06 -12.82 7.97
CA GLN A 238 0.52 -11.64 7.27
C GLN A 238 1.18 -10.32 7.68
N GLY A 239 2.11 -10.33 8.63
CA GLY A 239 2.84 -9.14 9.07
C GLY A 239 4.07 -8.86 8.21
N THR A 240 4.26 -7.59 7.85
CA THR A 240 5.50 -7.01 7.32
C THR A 240 5.79 -5.69 8.01
N SER A 241 6.98 -5.13 7.79
CA SER A 241 7.43 -3.93 8.48
C SER A 241 8.07 -2.94 7.52
N CYS A 242 7.92 -1.64 7.81
CA CYS A 242 8.68 -0.59 7.13
C CYS A 242 10.10 -0.38 7.73
N ILE A 243 10.53 -1.21 8.69
CA ILE A 243 11.89 -1.24 9.24
C ILE A 243 12.30 0.15 9.79
N GLY A 244 11.37 0.78 10.51
CA GLY A 244 11.54 2.13 11.07
C GLY A 244 11.74 3.23 10.03
N ALA A 245 11.40 2.97 8.76
CA ALA A 245 11.38 3.95 7.69
C ALA A 245 9.94 4.37 7.37
N SER A 246 9.78 5.48 6.67
CA SER A 246 8.46 5.85 6.18
C SER A 246 7.97 4.87 5.12
N VAL A 247 6.71 4.48 5.19
CA VAL A 247 6.03 3.67 4.17
C VAL A 247 5.97 4.46 2.85
N SER A 248 6.69 4.00 1.82
CA SER A 248 6.69 4.60 0.49
C SER A 248 5.51 4.11 -0.37
N ASP A 249 5.13 4.89 -1.38
CA ASP A 249 4.11 4.47 -2.34
C ASP A 249 4.53 3.22 -3.14
N GLU A 250 5.82 3.07 -3.42
CA GLU A 250 6.37 1.90 -4.12
C GLU A 250 6.24 0.62 -3.26
N PHE A 251 6.55 0.72 -1.97
CA PHE A 251 6.36 -0.38 -1.04
C PHE A 251 4.88 -0.78 -0.98
N ILE A 252 3.97 0.20 -0.91
CA ILE A 252 2.52 -0.05 -0.94
C ILE A 252 2.12 -0.74 -2.25
N GLU A 253 2.63 -0.30 -3.41
CA GLU A 253 2.35 -0.94 -4.71
C GLU A 253 2.79 -2.39 -4.76
N LYS A 254 3.99 -2.69 -4.24
CA LYS A 254 4.50 -4.05 -4.11
C LYS A 254 3.53 -4.90 -3.27
N LEU A 255 3.11 -4.41 -2.10
CA LEU A 255 2.16 -5.13 -1.23
C LEU A 255 0.77 -5.30 -1.86
N LEU A 256 0.27 -4.29 -2.58
CA LEU A 256 -1.04 -4.36 -3.27
C LEU A 256 -1.05 -5.43 -4.36
N SER A 257 0.11 -5.78 -4.92
CA SER A 257 0.22 -6.89 -5.87
C SER A 257 0.19 -8.27 -5.20
N LEU A 258 0.42 -8.34 -3.89
CA LEU A 258 0.53 -9.57 -3.11
C LEU A 258 -0.76 -9.93 -2.34
N SER A 259 -1.63 -8.95 -2.07
CA SER A 259 -2.93 -9.20 -1.42
C SER A 259 -4.10 -8.76 -2.29
N LYS A 260 -5.07 -9.65 -2.47
CA LYS A 260 -6.38 -9.32 -3.06
C LYS A 260 -7.32 -8.71 -2.03
N LYS A 261 -7.12 -9.02 -0.74
CA LYS A 261 -7.98 -8.54 0.35
C LYS A 261 -7.73 -7.07 0.69
N GLY A 262 -6.46 -6.66 0.70
CA GLY A 262 -6.05 -5.29 1.00
C GLY A 262 -4.88 -5.21 1.97
N ILE A 263 -4.57 -3.99 2.40
CA ILE A 263 -3.46 -3.70 3.31
C ILE A 263 -4.01 -2.91 4.50
N ILE A 264 -3.54 -3.26 5.69
CA ILE A 264 -3.82 -2.54 6.93
C ILE A 264 -2.52 -1.94 7.46
N ILE A 265 -2.50 -0.62 7.67
CA ILE A 265 -1.40 0.09 8.31
C ILE A 265 -1.60 0.05 9.82
N ALA A 266 -0.69 -0.62 10.54
CA ALA A 266 -0.72 -0.87 11.99
C ALA A 266 0.64 -0.53 12.62
N LEU A 267 1.05 0.73 12.49
CA LEU A 267 2.26 1.30 13.10
C LEU A 267 2.06 1.56 14.61
N ASP A 268 3.15 1.97 15.28
CA ASP A 268 3.17 2.38 16.69
C ASP A 268 2.07 3.39 17.01
N ASN A 269 1.58 3.34 18.26
CA ASN A 269 0.42 4.08 18.72
C ASN A 269 0.63 5.60 18.54
N PRO A 270 -0.15 6.28 17.67
CA PRO A 270 0.05 7.70 17.38
C PRO A 270 -0.29 8.61 18.58
N GLU A 271 -1.00 8.11 19.60
CA GLU A 271 -1.30 8.88 20.81
C GLU A 271 -0.14 8.89 21.82
N THR A 272 0.77 7.91 21.75
CA THR A 272 1.89 7.79 22.71
C THR A 272 3.27 7.80 22.07
N ASP A 273 3.36 7.69 20.75
CA ASP A 273 4.61 7.72 20.00
C ASP A 273 4.57 8.75 18.86
N GLU A 274 5.41 9.78 18.97
CA GLU A 274 5.49 10.87 17.99
C GLU A 274 5.96 10.39 16.60
N SER A 275 6.81 9.36 16.55
CA SER A 275 7.25 8.76 15.28
C SER A 275 6.08 8.05 14.59
N GLY A 276 5.31 7.26 15.35
CA GLY A 276 4.06 6.63 14.90
C GLY A 276 3.08 7.67 14.36
N TYR A 277 2.83 8.76 15.10
CA TYR A 277 2.00 9.87 14.66
C TYR A 277 2.45 10.45 13.31
N ASN A 278 3.74 10.77 13.20
CA ASN A 278 4.30 11.37 11.99
C ASN A 278 4.24 10.41 10.79
N ASN A 279 4.46 9.12 11.00
CA ASN A 279 4.35 8.12 9.94
C ASN A 279 2.91 7.95 9.47
N TYR A 280 1.93 7.86 10.37
CA TYR A 280 0.51 7.84 10.00
C TYR A 280 0.12 9.09 9.21
N ARG A 281 0.52 10.26 9.69
CA ARG A 281 0.24 11.54 9.03
C ARG A 281 0.79 11.55 7.61
N LYS A 282 2.06 11.15 7.43
CA LYS A 282 2.70 11.10 6.12
C LYS A 282 1.93 10.22 5.16
N ILE A 283 1.53 9.02 5.59
CA ILE A 283 0.76 8.09 4.74
C ILE A 283 -0.61 8.68 4.39
N ILE A 284 -1.37 9.11 5.41
CA ILE A 284 -2.76 9.56 5.25
C ILE A 284 -2.86 10.83 4.39
N GLU A 285 -1.91 11.76 4.54
CA GLU A 285 -1.93 13.05 3.87
C GLU A 285 -1.22 13.03 2.51
N GLN A 286 -0.19 12.18 2.32
CA GLN A 286 0.73 12.29 1.18
C GLN A 286 0.73 11.07 0.24
N SER A 287 0.37 9.87 0.71
CA SER A 287 0.36 8.68 -0.16
C SER A 287 -0.74 8.77 -1.21
N LYS A 288 -0.40 8.47 -2.48
CA LYS A 288 -1.42 8.35 -3.55
C LYS A 288 -2.36 7.17 -3.35
N HIS A 289 -1.96 6.20 -2.53
CA HIS A 289 -2.74 5.01 -2.22
C HIS A 289 -3.52 5.11 -0.91
N ALA A 290 -3.43 6.22 -0.17
CA ALA A 290 -3.99 6.36 1.17
C ALA A 290 -5.46 5.90 1.29
N ARG A 291 -6.28 6.15 0.26
CA ARG A 291 -7.71 5.77 0.22
C ARG A 291 -7.98 4.28 -0.03
N ARG A 292 -6.97 3.53 -0.47
CA ARG A 292 -7.02 2.08 -0.73
C ARG A 292 -6.55 1.25 0.46
N LEU A 293 -6.10 1.92 1.53
CA LEU A 293 -5.58 1.31 2.73
C LEU A 293 -6.63 1.39 3.84
N ASP A 294 -6.63 0.37 4.68
CA ASP A 294 -7.25 0.41 5.99
C ASP A 294 -6.17 0.75 7.04
N TYR A 295 -6.60 1.30 8.18
CA TYR A 295 -5.71 1.78 9.23
C TYR A 295 -6.13 1.20 10.56
N PHE A 296 -5.18 0.84 11.40
CA PHE A 296 -5.42 0.36 12.75
C PHE A 296 -4.79 1.33 13.74
N TYR A 297 -5.62 2.01 14.55
CA TYR A 297 -5.11 2.78 15.68
C TYR A 297 -5.25 1.94 16.93
N MET A 298 -4.17 1.84 17.70
CA MET A 298 -4.17 1.13 18.97
C MET A 298 -5.25 1.73 19.88
N PRO A 299 -6.29 0.97 20.27
CA PRO A 299 -7.41 1.53 21.05
C PRO A 299 -7.07 1.67 22.55
N TYR A 300 -5.87 1.27 22.95
CA TYR A 300 -5.40 1.22 24.32
C TYR A 300 -4.16 2.11 24.45
N ILE A 301 -4.30 3.24 25.12
CA ILE A 301 -3.24 4.24 25.26
C ILE A 301 -2.05 3.71 26.06
N GLU A 302 -2.26 2.72 26.93
CA GLU A 302 -1.21 2.09 27.73
C GLU A 302 -0.22 1.25 26.92
N TYR A 303 -0.56 0.88 25.67
CA TYR A 303 0.32 0.11 24.80
C TYR A 303 0.90 0.99 23.71
N LYS A 304 2.22 1.02 23.65
CA LYS A 304 2.97 1.75 22.64
C LYS A 304 2.90 1.04 21.28
N ASP A 305 3.10 -0.27 21.27
CA ASP A 305 3.20 -1.08 20.05
C ASP A 305 2.44 -2.43 20.19
N LEU A 306 2.45 -3.23 19.13
CA LEU A 306 1.78 -4.54 19.14
C LEU A 306 2.52 -5.55 20.03
N ASN A 307 3.84 -5.40 20.19
CA ASN A 307 4.62 -6.20 21.12
C ASN A 307 4.17 -6.01 22.57
N ASP A 308 4.01 -4.77 23.02
CA ASP A 308 3.52 -4.42 24.35
C ASP A 308 2.10 -4.97 24.56
N LEU A 309 1.22 -4.82 23.57
CA LEU A 309 -0.12 -5.41 23.60
C LEU A 309 -0.06 -6.94 23.79
N ARG A 310 0.77 -7.65 23.02
CA ARG A 310 0.85 -9.12 23.07
C ARG A 310 1.43 -9.65 24.38
N ILE A 311 2.46 -8.98 24.92
CA ILE A 311 3.07 -9.37 26.20
C ILE A 311 2.05 -9.31 27.34
N ASN A 312 1.20 -8.27 27.33
CA ASN A 312 0.19 -8.05 28.36
C ASN A 312 -1.11 -8.85 28.12
N ASN A 313 -1.34 -9.33 26.89
CA ASN A 313 -2.55 -10.07 26.49
C ASN A 313 -2.16 -11.34 25.71
N LYS A 314 -1.62 -12.34 26.40
CA LYS A 314 -0.98 -13.51 25.75
C LYS A 314 -1.87 -14.30 24.79
N ASP A 315 -3.16 -14.36 25.07
CA ASP A 315 -4.17 -15.09 24.29
C ASP A 315 -4.75 -14.27 23.13
N ILE A 316 -4.35 -13.00 22.98
CA ILE A 316 -4.84 -12.16 21.88
C ILE A 316 -4.35 -12.72 20.54
N HIS A 317 -5.27 -12.80 19.59
CA HIS A 317 -4.95 -13.10 18.20
C HIS A 317 -4.78 -11.77 17.45
N ILE A 318 -3.52 -11.36 17.26
CA ILE A 318 -3.15 -10.01 16.78
C ILE A 318 -3.76 -9.69 15.43
N TYR A 319 -3.67 -10.59 14.46
CA TYR A 319 -4.24 -10.40 13.13
C TYR A 319 -5.75 -10.14 13.18
N ASN A 320 -6.52 -10.98 13.89
CA ASN A 320 -7.97 -10.82 14.01
C ASN A 320 -8.33 -9.52 14.72
N PHE A 321 -7.61 -9.19 15.79
CA PHE A 321 -7.80 -7.96 16.55
C PHE A 321 -7.58 -6.72 15.66
N ILE A 322 -6.49 -6.69 14.89
CA ILE A 322 -6.20 -5.60 13.96
C ILE A 322 -7.31 -5.49 12.91
N VAL A 323 -7.66 -6.59 12.23
CA VAL A 323 -8.69 -6.60 11.18
C VAL A 323 -10.04 -6.11 11.72
N GLU A 324 -10.45 -6.55 12.91
CA GLU A 324 -11.73 -6.14 13.51
C GLU A 324 -11.77 -4.65 13.88
N LYS A 325 -10.64 -4.10 14.36
CA LYS A 325 -10.56 -2.70 14.82
C LYS A 325 -10.11 -1.72 13.74
N SER A 326 -9.81 -2.22 12.54
CA SER A 326 -9.37 -1.40 11.42
C SER A 326 -10.46 -0.44 10.95
N ILE A 327 -10.03 0.71 10.45
CA ILE A 327 -10.88 1.80 10.00
C ILE A 327 -10.45 2.28 8.62
N SER A 328 -11.41 2.82 7.86
CA SER A 328 -11.12 3.38 6.55
C SER A 328 -10.30 4.67 6.64
N HIS A 329 -9.65 5.04 5.54
CA HIS A 329 -8.94 6.32 5.38
C HIS A 329 -9.70 7.54 5.92
N PHE A 330 -11.01 7.64 5.63
CA PHE A 330 -11.81 8.78 6.06
C PHE A 330 -11.87 8.90 7.58
N LYS A 331 -12.14 7.79 8.27
CA LYS A 331 -12.21 7.75 9.74
C LYS A 331 -10.81 7.95 10.35
N ALA A 332 -9.78 7.34 9.77
CA ALA A 332 -8.39 7.52 10.18
C ALA A 332 -7.94 9.00 10.10
N SER A 333 -8.30 9.69 9.01
CA SER A 333 -8.00 11.11 8.80
C SER A 333 -8.66 12.03 9.83
N ILE A 334 -9.87 11.67 10.31
CA ILE A 334 -10.56 12.43 11.36
C ILE A 334 -9.92 12.16 12.71
N MET A 335 -9.68 10.89 13.04
CA MET A 335 -9.10 10.50 14.32
C MET A 335 -7.72 11.10 14.52
N LEU A 336 -6.85 11.06 13.50
CA LEU A 336 -5.49 11.61 13.59
C LEU A 336 -5.49 13.12 13.91
N LYS A 337 -6.44 13.88 13.35
CA LYS A 337 -6.56 15.32 13.61
C LYS A 337 -6.98 15.64 15.05
N ASN A 338 -7.61 14.69 15.74
CA ASN A 338 -8.08 14.86 17.12
C ASN A 338 -7.04 14.43 18.16
N ILE A 339 -5.87 13.96 17.75
CA ILE A 339 -4.76 13.60 18.64
C ILE A 339 -3.96 14.85 19.07
N ILE A 340 -4.20 16.01 18.42
CA ILE A 340 -3.55 17.30 18.71
C ILE A 340 -4.29 18.09 19.80
#